data_AF-A0A8R7PWV5-F1
#
_entry.id   AF-A0A8R7PWV5-F1
#
_cell.length_a   1.000
_cell.length_b   1.000
_cell.length_c   1.000
_cell.angle_alpha   90.00
_cell.angle_beta   90.00
_cell.angle_gamma   90.00
#
_symmetry.space_group_name_H-M   'P 1'
#
loop_
_entity.id
_entity.type
_entity.pdbx_description
1 polymer ?
#
loop_
_entity_poly.entity_id
_entity_poly.type
_entity_poly.pdbx_seq_one_letter_code
_entity_poly.pdbx_strand_id
1 'polypeptide(L)' 'ESYYNSLAVVLQRRDWENPGVTQLNRLAAHPPFASWRNIALLPTLMSISPCATCLLLNSPC' A
#
# COMPACT_ATOMS: atom_id res chain seq x y z
N GLU A 1 -2.97 24.45 -13.41
CA GLU A 1 -2.74 23.41 -12.39
C GLU A 1 -4.06 22.72 -12.04
N SER A 2 -4.00 21.48 -11.57
CA SER A 2 -4.97 20.41 -11.81
C SER A 2 -6.37 20.58 -11.18
N TYR A 3 -7.34 21.05 -11.95
CA TYR A 3 -8.78 21.11 -11.60
C TYR A 3 -9.34 19.76 -11.10
N TYR A 4 -8.82 18.66 -11.64
CA TYR A 4 -9.24 17.29 -11.33
C TYR A 4 -8.83 16.77 -9.94
N ASN A 5 -7.95 17.48 -9.23
CA ASN A 5 -7.49 17.09 -7.89
C ASN A 5 -8.20 17.87 -6.77
N SER A 6 -9.24 18.65 -7.10
CA SER A 6 -10.04 19.34 -6.10
C SER A 6 -10.96 18.37 -5.35
N LEU A 7 -11.14 18.57 -4.05
CA LEU A 7 -11.99 17.71 -3.20
C LEU A 7 -13.44 17.62 -3.72
N ALA A 8 -13.98 18.74 -4.22
CA ALA A 8 -15.32 18.79 -4.77
C ALA A 8 -15.48 17.82 -5.96
N VAL A 9 -14.50 17.76 -6.86
CA VAL A 9 -14.51 16.88 -8.04
C VAL A 9 -14.38 15.41 -7.64
N VAL A 10 -13.60 15.09 -6.62
CA VAL A 10 -13.45 13.71 -6.12
C VAL A 10 -14.74 13.21 -5.46
N LEU A 11 -15.34 14.01 -4.58
CA LEU A 11 -16.56 13.61 -3.85
C LEU A 11 -17.80 13.51 -4.74
N GLN A 12 -17.87 14.29 -5.82
CA GLN A 12 -18.98 14.25 -6.78
C GLN A 12 -19.14 12.87 -7.45
N ARG A 13 -18.09 12.06 -7.53
CA ARG A 13 -18.12 10.76 -8.22
C ARG A 13 -18.84 9.65 -7.43
N ARG A 14 -18.94 9.79 -6.10
CA ARG A 14 -19.62 8.82 -5.22
C ARG A 14 -19.16 7.37 -5.45
N ASP A 15 -17.86 7.16 -5.64
CA ASP A 15 -17.31 5.83 -5.99
C ASP A 15 -17.65 4.75 -4.93
N TRP A 16 -17.87 5.12 -3.67
CA TRP A 16 -18.30 4.21 -2.60
C TRP A 16 -19.75 3.72 -2.72
N GLU A 17 -20.60 4.39 -3.49
CA GLU A 17 -21.98 3.98 -3.79
C GLU A 17 -22.06 3.14 -5.08
N ASN A 18 -20.97 3.06 -5.86
CA ASN A 18 -20.94 2.34 -7.14
C ASN A 18 -20.24 0.97 -6.99
N PRO A 19 -20.97 -0.15 -6.94
CA PRO A 19 -20.38 -1.48 -6.80
C PRO A 19 -19.50 -1.90 -7.99
N GLY A 20 -19.60 -1.22 -9.15
CA GLY A 20 -18.71 -1.43 -10.29
C GLY A 20 -17.31 -0.82 -10.10
N VAL A 21 -17.16 0.13 -9.18
CA VAL A 21 -15.88 0.81 -8.89
C VAL A 21 -15.32 0.27 -7.57
N THR A 22 -14.61 -0.85 -7.66
CA THR A 22 -14.03 -1.52 -6.47
C THR A 22 -12.63 -0.99 -6.10
N GLN A 23 -11.94 -0.37 -7.05
CA GLN A 23 -10.62 0.22 -6.87
C GLN A 23 -10.34 1.29 -7.94
N LEU A 24 -9.57 2.31 -7.58
CA LEU A 24 -9.00 3.27 -8.52
C LEU A 24 -7.49 3.30 -8.30
N ASN A 25 -6.70 3.04 -9.34
CA ASN A 25 -5.23 3.07 -9.31
C ASN A 25 -4.56 2.19 -8.23
N ARG A 26 -5.26 1.17 -7.73
CA ARG A 26 -4.69 0.19 -6.80
C ARG A 26 -3.73 -0.73 -7.55
N LEU A 27 -2.57 -0.96 -6.96
CA LEU A 27 -1.58 -1.91 -7.46
C LEU A 27 -2.12 -3.35 -7.37
N ALA A 28 -1.60 -4.23 -8.21
CA ALA A 28 -1.96 -5.65 -8.16
C ALA A 28 -1.68 -6.23 -6.76
N ALA A 29 -2.53 -7.18 -6.35
CA ALA A 29 -2.28 -7.95 -5.14
C ALA A 29 -0.95 -8.70 -5.28
N HIS A 30 -0.18 -8.70 -4.21
CA HIS A 30 1.13 -9.33 -4.16
C HIS A 30 1.27 -10.17 -2.89
N PRO A 31 2.11 -11.22 -2.90
CA PRO A 31 2.53 -11.87 -1.66
C PRO A 31 3.26 -10.86 -0.75
N PRO A 32 3.47 -11.18 0.53
CA PRO A 32 4.21 -10.31 1.43
C PRO A 32 5.57 -9.93 0.85
N PHE A 33 5.78 -8.64 0.61
CA PHE A 33 7.05 -8.13 0.10
C PHE A 33 7.96 -7.75 1.25
N ALA A 34 9.18 -8.29 1.20
CA ALA A 34 10.29 -7.82 2.01
C ALA A 34 11.26 -7.07 1.09
N SER A 35 11.31 -5.75 1.21
CA SER A 35 12.14 -4.86 0.40
C SER A 35 13.60 -4.88 0.85
N TRP A 36 14.20 -6.07 0.95
CA TRP A 36 15.58 -6.27 1.39
C TRP A 36 16.56 -5.54 0.47
N ARG A 37 17.37 -4.65 1.05
CA ARG A 37 18.44 -3.92 0.35
C ARG A 37 19.84 -4.46 0.67
N ASN A 38 19.93 -5.48 1.53
CA ASN A 38 21.17 -6.11 1.95
C ASN A 38 21.05 -7.64 1.90
N ILE A 39 22.02 -8.29 1.27
CA ILE A 39 22.01 -9.74 1.00
C ILE A 39 22.39 -10.57 2.24
N ALA A 40 23.05 -9.98 3.24
CA ALA A 40 23.37 -10.67 4.49
C ALA A 40 22.13 -11.03 5.35
N LEU A 41 20.95 -10.56 4.94
CA LEU A 41 19.64 -10.89 5.54
C LEU A 41 18.87 -11.97 4.76
N LEU A 42 19.43 -12.53 3.67
CA LEU A 42 18.87 -13.70 3.01
C LEU A 42 19.07 -14.96 3.89
N PRO A 43 18.15 -15.93 3.84
CA PRO A 43 17.55 -16.52 5.03
C PRO A 43 18.42 -17.63 5.64
N THR A 44 18.88 -17.43 6.87
CA THR A 44 19.22 -18.57 7.73
C THR A 44 18.02 -19.11 8.48
N LEU A 45 16.94 -18.35 8.70
CA LEU A 45 15.69 -18.89 9.25
C LEU A 45 14.50 -18.07 8.76
N MET A 46 13.41 -18.74 8.42
CA MET A 46 12.06 -18.17 8.38
C MET A 46 11.71 -17.63 9.78
N SER A 47 12.23 -16.46 10.13
CA SER A 47 11.87 -15.75 11.34
C SER A 47 11.75 -14.28 10.99
N ILE A 48 10.60 -13.75 11.36
CA ILE A 48 10.08 -12.42 11.13
C ILE A 48 11.07 -11.42 11.75
N SER A 49 12.05 -10.96 10.97
CA SER A 49 12.98 -9.90 11.35
C SER A 49 12.66 -8.65 10.53
N PRO A 50 12.54 -7.47 11.15
CA PRO A 50 11.99 -6.31 10.47
C PRO A 50 12.99 -5.80 9.45
N CYS A 51 12.64 -5.96 8.17
CA CYS A 51 13.23 -5.13 7.14
C CYS A 51 12.91 -3.67 7.53
N ALA A 52 13.93 -2.83 7.73
CA ALA A 52 13.77 -1.45 8.19
C ALA A 52 12.92 -0.54 7.26
N THR A 53 12.43 -1.07 6.13
CA THR A 53 11.51 -0.39 5.21
C THR A 53 10.07 -0.94 5.28
N CYS A 54 9.83 -2.03 6.01
CA CYS A 54 8.48 -2.48 6.36
C CYS A 54 7.95 -1.62 7.51
N LEU A 55 7.80 -0.31 7.28
CA LEU A 55 7.00 0.55 8.14
C LEU A 55 5.54 0.09 7.99
N LEU A 56 5.12 -0.82 8.87
CA LEU A 56 3.72 -1.03 9.12
C LEU A 56 3.18 0.27 9.70
N LEU A 57 2.47 1.03 8.86
CA LEU A 57 1.56 2.06 9.35
C LEU A 57 0.55 1.31 10.25
N ASN A 58 0.61 1.55 11.55
CA ASN A 58 -0.17 0.96 12.65
C ASN A 58 0.43 -0.29 13.32
N SER A 59 1.51 -0.11 14.09
CA SER A 59 1.72 -0.91 15.30
C SER A 59 1.90 0.04 16.48
N PRO A 60 1.07 -0.04 17.55
CA PRO A 60 1.38 0.63 18.79
C PRO A 60 2.60 -0.08 19.40
N CYS A 61 3.56 0.70 19.89
CA CYS A 61 4.61 0.19 20.76
C CYS A 61 4.01 -0.44 22.01
#